data_AF-A0AAD3H0U4-F1
#
_entry.id   AF-A0AAD3H0U4-F1
#
_cell.length_a   1.000
_cell.length_b   1.000
_cell.length_c   1.000
_cell.angle_alpha   90.00
_cell.angle_beta   90.00
_cell.angle_gamma   90.00
#
_symmetry.space_group_name_H-M   'P 1'
#
loop_
_entity.id
_entity.type
_entity.pdbx_description
1 polymer ?
#
loop_
_entity_poly.entity_id
_entity_poly.type
_entity_poly.pdbx_seq_one_letter_code
_entity_poly.pdbx_strand_id
1 'polypeptide(L)'
;MEFISLCGPVDDNRKSSVPSTIFCGFTDAFDSFREEEREQVSQPNRKTEERDRDDNSIALDECYDNSDDSTVVSDSGASVLSIDYDGAEEVVKEGDKADLSDIDDHDDDSTVTSEVDPAQDELNDPKKVKEAEEQEQKAQESAIQMKRTPSYRQVEKLESNDSSKLEEKLSNSGKVAQSMKLYGNPSAESKRKSMLKNLKNNIAKHGRYSVEVGATLRDLGRFHESCGQYDVSLTLFEEALDIFSTKYGDHDKSVVDMQICLARVQDRIGNDSMALKWYSKALFMIVDSADDTDLDACDIRVAVSKIIQEKGFHKEAIKELKMALKGYRQTHGDEHVTVAETVDLIADYYTDSGNHGKANNVRGELVKLRVALHGNKSSEVADALKKWAMCHEDLDDLSNALKIMKQSYVMFHDVEGSDGINAEETLEQIGFLYSKMGRAEKAIKAHTSVALTRKNRYGDQSVELAASYLILGRAYMDDNNPERGLKALNRAMTCYGKANEENNNHIAELMETLHTIGELHLKTKDAKKAVKTFQKEKSVRKKYMEYDQLGIAATYASLGVAHSKCKQVDEAKEAFIEALQIYDRLDGRKTSFAETLYACGKAFQKPQ
;
A
#
# COMPACT_ATOMS: atom_id res chain seq x y z
N MET A 1 -1.65 -9.47 47.85
CA MET A 1 -2.67 -10.09 48.73
C MET A 1 -3.76 -9.05 48.89
N GLU A 2 -4.96 -9.25 48.36
CA GLU A 2 -5.48 -10.47 47.72
C GLU A 2 -5.43 -10.36 46.18
N PHE A 3 -6.42 -10.92 45.46
CA PHE A 3 -6.54 -11.00 43.99
C PHE A 3 -5.41 -11.72 43.22
N ILE A 4 -5.29 -13.02 43.49
CA ILE A 4 -4.91 -14.01 42.47
C ILE A 4 -6.09 -14.99 42.33
N SER A 5 -6.73 -15.02 41.16
CA SER A 5 -7.50 -16.13 40.57
C SER A 5 -8.52 -15.59 39.57
N LEU A 6 -8.34 -15.93 38.29
CA LEU A 6 -9.39 -16.17 37.27
C LEU A 6 -8.69 -16.35 35.91
N CYS A 7 -8.18 -17.56 35.68
CA CYS A 7 -7.75 -18.00 34.36
C CYS A 7 -8.70 -19.13 33.91
N GLY A 8 -9.37 -18.92 32.79
CA GLY A 8 -10.09 -19.93 32.03
C GLY A 8 -9.62 -19.87 30.57
N PRO A 9 -9.76 -20.96 29.79
CA PRO A 9 -9.36 -20.95 28.39
C PRO A 9 -10.24 -19.97 27.59
N VAL A 10 -9.65 -19.37 26.56
CA VAL A 10 -10.34 -18.56 25.55
C VAL A 10 -10.30 -19.35 24.25
N ASP A 11 -11.47 -19.60 23.65
CA ASP A 11 -11.55 -20.20 22.32
C ASP A 11 -11.09 -19.18 21.28
N ASP A 12 -10.13 -19.57 20.45
CA ASP A 12 -9.47 -18.71 19.47
C ASP A 12 -10.16 -18.83 18.10
N ASN A 13 -10.94 -17.81 17.72
CA ASN A 13 -11.42 -17.66 16.34
C ASN A 13 -12.01 -16.28 16.02
N ARG A 14 -11.16 -15.34 15.57
CA ARG A 14 -11.44 -14.30 14.54
C ARG A 14 -10.20 -13.42 14.34
N LYS A 15 -9.50 -13.63 13.22
CA LYS A 15 -8.40 -12.74 12.79
C LYS A 15 -8.99 -11.44 12.23
N SER A 16 -8.43 -10.31 12.63
CA SER A 16 -8.65 -9.00 12.00
C SER A 16 -7.29 -8.37 11.71
N SER A 17 -7.00 -8.10 10.44
CA SER A 17 -5.73 -7.56 9.98
C SER A 17 -5.47 -6.14 10.49
N VAL A 18 -4.31 -5.93 11.11
CA VAL A 18 -3.75 -4.62 11.47
C VAL A 18 -2.31 -4.58 10.96
N PRO A 19 -1.82 -3.48 10.34
CA PRO A 19 -0.47 -3.42 9.80
C PRO A 19 0.62 -3.61 10.86
N SER A 20 1.47 -4.62 10.67
CA SER A 20 2.52 -5.03 11.61
C SER A 20 3.84 -4.29 11.35
N THR A 21 3.87 -2.99 11.65
CA THR A 21 5.09 -2.15 11.52
C THR A 21 5.42 -1.33 12.78
N ILE A 22 4.68 -1.54 13.88
CA ILE A 22 4.93 -0.98 15.20
C ILE A 22 5.10 -2.15 16.18
N PHE A 23 5.88 -1.98 17.25
CA PHE A 23 6.32 -3.00 18.23
C PHE A 23 7.46 -3.93 17.75
N CYS A 24 8.68 -3.41 17.79
CA CYS A 24 9.91 -4.20 18.00
C CYS A 24 10.83 -3.63 19.11
N GLY A 25 10.42 -2.58 19.84
CA GLY A 25 11.28 -1.88 20.81
C GLY A 25 11.26 -2.42 22.26
N PHE A 26 10.33 -3.30 22.61
CA PHE A 26 10.04 -3.61 24.02
C PHE A 26 10.99 -4.62 24.70
N THR A 27 11.74 -5.42 23.95
CA THR A 27 12.61 -6.48 24.49
C THR A 27 13.93 -5.94 25.04
N ASP A 28 14.63 -5.11 24.26
CA ASP A 28 16.08 -4.91 24.41
C ASP A 28 16.46 -3.88 25.48
N ALA A 29 15.48 -3.19 26.06
CA ALA A 29 15.68 -2.21 27.14
C ALA A 29 15.79 -2.85 28.55
N PHE A 30 15.73 -4.18 28.68
CA PHE A 30 15.45 -4.83 29.97
C PHE A 30 16.67 -5.28 30.79
N ASP A 31 17.83 -5.52 30.16
CA ASP A 31 19.04 -6.05 30.81
C ASP A 31 20.16 -5.03 31.02
N SER A 32 20.36 -4.62 32.28
CA SER A 32 21.67 -4.30 32.87
C SER A 32 21.51 -3.85 34.33
N PHE A 33 21.75 -4.77 35.27
CA PHE A 33 21.67 -4.49 36.70
C PHE A 33 23.06 -4.54 37.34
N ARG A 34 23.55 -3.39 37.83
CA ARG A 34 24.53 -3.36 38.92
C ARG A 34 24.58 -2.02 39.66
N GLU A 35 25.17 -2.10 40.85
CA GLU A 35 25.40 -1.12 41.93
C GLU A 35 25.87 0.29 41.44
N GLU A 36 25.75 1.39 42.19
CA GLU A 36 25.81 1.54 43.66
C GLU A 36 25.05 2.79 44.19
N GLU A 37 25.14 3.09 45.49
CA GLU A 37 24.55 4.27 46.17
C GLU A 37 25.51 5.51 46.17
N ARG A 38 25.15 6.74 46.58
CA ARG A 38 24.01 7.26 47.39
C ARG A 38 23.44 8.57 46.78
N GLU A 39 23.15 9.74 47.38
CA GLU A 39 23.18 10.32 48.75
C GLU A 39 21.77 10.87 49.15
N GLN A 40 21.66 11.92 49.99
CA GLN A 40 20.40 12.38 50.59
C GLN A 40 20.19 13.91 50.60
N VAL A 41 18.91 14.31 50.60
CA VAL A 41 18.32 15.50 51.29
C VAL A 41 18.88 16.88 50.88
N SER A 42 18.10 17.77 50.25
CA SER A 42 16.95 18.43 50.90
C SER A 42 16.09 19.24 49.91
N GLN A 43 14.82 19.44 50.25
CA GLN A 43 14.00 20.56 49.74
C GLN A 43 13.94 21.69 50.79
N PRO A 44 13.56 22.90 50.38
CA PRO A 44 12.36 23.47 51.00
C PRO A 44 11.34 24.03 49.98
N ASN A 45 10.06 23.93 50.35
CA ASN A 45 8.92 24.52 49.63
C ASN A 45 9.08 26.02 49.36
N ARG A 46 8.64 26.46 48.17
CA ARG A 46 7.95 27.74 48.00
C ARG A 46 6.74 27.58 47.08
N LYS A 47 5.58 27.98 47.58
CA LYS A 47 4.39 28.24 46.76
C LYS A 47 4.54 29.60 46.09
N THR A 48 4.29 29.68 44.80
CA THR A 48 3.98 30.95 44.10
C THR A 48 2.92 30.67 43.04
N GLU A 49 1.73 31.17 43.35
CA GLU A 49 0.58 31.46 42.47
C GLU A 49 0.79 31.18 40.97
N GLU A 50 0.08 30.17 40.46
CA GLU A 50 -0.25 30.08 39.04
C GLU A 50 -1.04 31.34 38.62
N ARG A 51 -0.74 31.83 37.42
CA ARG A 51 -1.58 32.82 36.73
C ARG A 51 -1.80 32.34 35.32
N ASP A 52 -3.06 32.07 34.99
CA ASP A 52 -3.48 31.69 33.65
C ASP A 52 -2.97 32.71 32.62
N ARG A 53 -2.27 32.22 31.61
CA ARG A 53 -1.84 32.96 30.43
C ARG A 53 -1.84 32.02 29.24
N ASP A 54 -2.99 31.93 28.59
CA ASP A 54 -3.17 31.55 27.17
C ASP A 54 -2.01 30.75 26.54
N ASP A 55 -1.87 29.46 26.88
CA ASP A 55 -0.91 28.50 26.30
C ASP A 55 -1.28 28.12 24.84
N ASN A 56 -1.53 29.15 24.01
CA ASN A 56 -2.06 29.02 22.65
C ASN A 56 -0.98 28.98 21.57
N SER A 57 0.29 28.83 21.97
CA SER A 57 1.43 28.55 21.10
C SER A 57 2.21 27.38 21.67
N ILE A 58 2.43 26.32 20.87
CA ILE A 58 3.37 25.25 21.23
C ILE A 58 4.77 25.82 21.00
N ALA A 59 5.31 26.52 22.01
CA ALA A 59 6.63 27.12 21.91
C ALA A 59 7.71 26.04 21.81
N LEU A 60 8.16 25.78 20.58
CA LEU A 60 9.33 24.93 20.29
C LEU A 60 10.67 25.63 20.63
N ASP A 61 10.61 26.88 21.13
CA ASP A 61 11.72 27.77 21.50
C ASP A 61 12.68 27.26 22.61
N GLU A 62 12.50 26.04 23.14
CA GLU A 62 13.47 25.42 24.05
C GLU A 62 14.72 24.89 23.31
N CYS A 63 15.44 25.80 22.65
CA CYS A 63 16.85 25.69 22.23
C CYS A 63 17.32 24.32 21.71
N TYR A 64 16.91 23.95 20.50
CA TYR A 64 17.62 22.91 19.75
C TYR A 64 18.65 23.55 18.81
N ASP A 65 19.87 23.00 18.87
CA ASP A 65 21.08 23.63 18.35
C ASP A 65 21.18 23.49 16.82
N ASN A 66 21.27 24.63 16.12
CA ASN A 66 21.53 24.71 14.69
C ASN A 66 23.00 24.36 14.33
N SER A 67 23.71 23.61 15.18
CA SER A 67 25.07 23.18 14.89
C SER A 67 25.11 22.15 13.78
N ASP A 68 26.00 22.42 12.83
CA ASP A 68 26.68 21.55 11.87
C ASP A 68 26.16 20.10 11.75
N ASP A 69 25.77 19.73 10.53
CA ASP A 69 25.35 18.38 10.15
C ASP A 69 26.46 17.35 10.29
N SER A 70 27.73 17.77 10.19
CA SER A 70 28.90 16.89 10.16
C SER A 70 28.96 15.85 11.28
N THR A 71 28.30 16.09 12.41
CA THR A 71 28.27 15.19 13.59
C THR A 71 27.17 14.13 13.55
N VAL A 72 26.19 14.25 12.67
CA VAL A 72 25.09 13.28 12.46
C VAL A 72 25.19 12.63 11.08
N VAL A 73 25.50 13.47 10.08
CA VAL A 73 25.63 13.17 8.66
C VAL A 73 26.94 13.81 8.20
N SER A 74 28.03 13.04 8.20
CA SER A 74 29.35 13.57 7.87
C SER A 74 29.57 13.66 6.35
N ASP A 75 29.62 14.89 5.83
CA ASP A 75 29.88 15.20 4.41
C ASP A 75 31.17 14.55 3.83
N SER A 76 32.08 14.11 4.70
CA SER A 76 33.44 13.69 4.37
C SER A 76 33.70 12.17 4.39
N GLY A 77 32.68 11.32 4.55
CA GLY A 77 32.88 9.87 4.75
C GLY A 77 31.94 8.90 4.02
N ALA A 78 30.69 9.28 3.75
CA ALA A 78 29.67 8.36 3.22
C ALA A 78 29.75 8.19 1.68
N SER A 79 30.84 7.61 1.17
CA SER A 79 30.85 7.09 -0.19
C SER A 79 29.89 5.89 -0.26
N VAL A 80 28.85 5.96 -1.10
CA VAL A 80 27.84 4.88 -1.18
C VAL A 80 28.45 3.55 -1.66
N LEU A 81 29.53 3.64 -2.44
CA LEU A 81 30.34 2.50 -2.89
C LEU A 81 31.20 1.86 -1.77
N SER A 82 31.24 2.42 -0.55
CA SER A 82 31.95 1.85 0.60
C SER A 82 31.17 0.78 1.37
N ILE A 83 29.93 0.46 0.94
CA ILE A 83 29.03 -0.49 1.61
C ILE A 83 29.35 -1.93 1.18
N ASP A 84 30.57 -2.39 1.45
CA ASP A 84 31.10 -3.75 1.21
C ASP A 84 30.56 -4.40 -0.08
N TYR A 85 30.75 -3.76 -1.23
CA TYR A 85 30.37 -4.34 -2.52
C TYR A 85 31.56 -5.13 -3.08
N ASP A 86 31.75 -6.34 -2.56
CA ASP A 86 32.79 -7.30 -2.96
C ASP A 86 32.53 -7.91 -4.35
N GLY A 87 32.29 -7.06 -5.36
CA GLY A 87 32.08 -7.44 -6.76
C GLY A 87 31.03 -8.54 -6.94
N ALA A 88 29.96 -8.49 -6.14
CA ALA A 88 29.15 -9.66 -5.79
C ALA A 88 28.67 -10.44 -7.04
N GLU A 89 29.04 -11.71 -7.14
CA GLU A 89 28.75 -12.59 -8.27
C GLU A 89 27.26 -12.50 -8.66
N GLU A 90 27.00 -12.08 -9.91
CA GLU A 90 25.66 -11.94 -10.50
C GLU A 90 24.79 -13.14 -10.13
N VAL A 91 23.66 -12.89 -9.45
CA VAL A 91 22.74 -13.97 -9.00
C VAL A 91 22.04 -14.62 -10.19
N VAL A 92 21.86 -13.86 -11.28
CA VAL A 92 21.40 -14.31 -12.61
C VAL A 92 22.35 -13.75 -13.65
N LYS A 93 22.82 -14.58 -14.58
CA LYS A 93 23.82 -14.24 -15.59
C LYS A 93 23.19 -14.11 -16.97
N GLU A 94 23.80 -13.32 -17.83
CA GLU A 94 23.33 -13.14 -19.21
C GLU A 94 23.38 -14.48 -19.97
N GLY A 95 22.20 -14.98 -20.37
CA GLY A 95 22.02 -16.29 -21.01
C GLY A 95 21.37 -17.36 -20.12
N ASP A 96 21.16 -17.11 -18.83
CA ASP A 96 20.30 -17.96 -17.99
C ASP A 96 18.85 -17.89 -18.49
N LYS A 97 18.29 -19.03 -18.89
CA LYS A 97 16.89 -19.10 -19.35
C LYS A 97 15.93 -19.24 -18.17
N ALA A 98 14.84 -18.48 -18.22
CA ALA A 98 13.68 -18.69 -17.37
C ALA A 98 13.02 -20.03 -17.69
N ASP A 99 12.64 -20.78 -16.67
CA ASP A 99 11.73 -21.91 -16.80
C ASP A 99 10.34 -21.51 -16.28
N LEU A 100 9.34 -21.59 -17.15
CA LEU A 100 7.98 -21.13 -16.86
C LEU A 100 6.99 -22.30 -16.76
N SER A 101 7.42 -23.57 -16.89
CA SER A 101 6.53 -24.75 -16.85
C SER A 101 5.72 -24.83 -15.55
N ASP A 102 6.41 -24.81 -14.42
CA ASP A 102 5.79 -24.89 -13.08
C ASP A 102 4.88 -23.67 -12.79
N ILE A 103 5.02 -22.60 -13.59
CA ILE A 103 4.30 -21.34 -13.45
C ILE A 103 2.99 -21.35 -14.23
N ASP A 104 2.91 -21.89 -15.45
CA ASP A 104 1.63 -22.03 -16.18
C ASP A 104 0.92 -23.38 -15.96
N ASP A 105 1.58 -24.36 -15.31
CA ASP A 105 0.97 -25.64 -14.96
C ASP A 105 -0.26 -25.49 -14.06
N HIS A 106 -1.36 -26.15 -14.45
CA HIS A 106 -2.67 -25.97 -13.85
C HIS A 106 -2.84 -26.89 -12.62
N ASP A 107 -2.18 -26.52 -11.51
CA ASP A 107 -2.26 -27.20 -10.21
C ASP A 107 -3.72 -27.47 -9.78
N ASP A 108 -4.19 -28.71 -9.92
CA ASP A 108 -5.41 -29.22 -9.26
C ASP A 108 -5.12 -29.46 -7.77
N ASP A 109 -4.91 -28.37 -7.01
CA ASP A 109 -4.79 -28.34 -5.54
C ASP A 109 -6.14 -28.64 -4.87
N SER A 110 -6.68 -29.82 -5.15
CA SER A 110 -7.94 -30.36 -4.64
C SER A 110 -7.81 -30.93 -3.22
N THR A 111 -6.74 -30.58 -2.49
CA THR A 111 -6.32 -31.21 -1.23
C THR A 111 -6.14 -30.23 -0.06
N VAL A 112 -6.89 -29.12 -0.06
CA VAL A 112 -7.21 -28.38 1.17
C VAL A 112 -8.71 -28.52 1.42
N THR A 113 -9.09 -28.92 2.64
CA THR A 113 -10.49 -29.19 3.01
C THR A 113 -11.35 -27.95 2.90
N SER A 114 -12.37 -28.00 2.03
CA SER A 114 -13.34 -26.92 1.86
C SER A 114 -14.27 -26.80 3.08
N GLU A 115 -14.01 -25.84 3.95
CA GLU A 115 -15.09 -25.23 4.74
C GLU A 115 -15.94 -24.42 3.74
N VAL A 116 -17.11 -24.96 3.38
CA VAL A 116 -17.97 -24.40 2.35
C VAL A 116 -18.71 -23.18 2.90
N ASP A 117 -18.30 -21.99 2.48
CA ASP A 117 -18.96 -20.74 2.80
C ASP A 117 -20.36 -20.69 2.12
N PRO A 118 -21.48 -20.41 2.83
CA PRO A 118 -22.83 -20.70 2.32
C PRO A 118 -23.31 -19.89 1.08
N ALA A 119 -22.49 -18.99 0.55
CA ALA A 119 -22.85 -18.11 -0.56
C ALA A 119 -23.02 -18.82 -1.92
N GLN A 120 -22.54 -20.05 -2.10
CA GLN A 120 -22.57 -20.74 -3.39
C GLN A 120 -23.95 -21.29 -3.81
N ASP A 121 -24.88 -21.49 -2.87
CA ASP A 121 -26.20 -22.10 -3.18
C ASP A 121 -27.23 -21.11 -3.75
N GLU A 122 -27.08 -19.80 -3.54
CA GLU A 122 -28.07 -18.80 -4.00
C GLU A 122 -28.05 -18.55 -5.52
N LEU A 123 -26.95 -18.92 -6.21
CA LEU A 123 -26.76 -18.70 -7.65
C LEU A 123 -27.29 -19.85 -8.54
N ASN A 124 -27.67 -20.99 -7.96
CA ASN A 124 -28.00 -22.21 -8.71
C ASN A 124 -29.50 -22.62 -8.67
N ASP A 125 -30.41 -21.83 -8.08
CA ASP A 125 -31.85 -22.11 -8.11
C ASP A 125 -32.46 -21.82 -9.50
N PRO A 126 -32.89 -22.85 -10.28
CA PRO A 126 -33.39 -22.65 -11.64
C PRO A 126 -34.73 -21.90 -11.71
N LYS A 127 -35.43 -21.69 -10.59
CA LYS A 127 -36.65 -20.87 -10.52
C LYS A 127 -36.32 -19.40 -10.38
N LYS A 128 -35.42 -19.02 -9.45
CA LYS A 128 -34.97 -17.63 -9.29
C LYS A 128 -34.38 -17.08 -10.59
N VAL A 129 -33.58 -17.89 -11.30
CA VAL A 129 -33.02 -17.52 -12.62
C VAL A 129 -34.14 -17.20 -13.62
N LYS A 130 -35.15 -18.06 -13.75
CA LYS A 130 -36.27 -17.83 -14.69
C LYS A 130 -37.18 -16.67 -14.30
N GLU A 131 -37.41 -16.45 -13.01
CA GLU A 131 -38.17 -15.28 -12.54
C GLU A 131 -37.41 -13.97 -12.77
N ALA A 132 -36.07 -13.99 -12.74
CA ALA A 132 -35.23 -12.88 -13.17
C ALA A 132 -35.25 -12.69 -14.70
N GLU A 133 -35.13 -13.76 -15.49
CA GLU A 133 -35.22 -13.71 -16.97
C GLU A 133 -36.57 -13.14 -17.46
N GLU A 134 -37.69 -13.54 -16.88
CA GLU A 134 -39.01 -12.99 -17.21
C GLU A 134 -39.16 -11.51 -16.79
N GLN A 135 -38.48 -11.06 -15.74
CA GLN A 135 -38.46 -9.66 -15.34
C GLN A 135 -37.52 -8.84 -16.23
N GLU A 136 -36.37 -9.39 -16.62
CA GLU A 136 -35.43 -8.75 -17.55
C GLU A 136 -36.06 -8.60 -18.94
N GLN A 137 -36.81 -9.61 -19.44
CA GLN A 137 -37.60 -9.47 -20.67
C GLN A 137 -38.70 -8.40 -20.58
N LYS A 138 -39.49 -8.36 -19.50
CA LYS A 138 -40.54 -7.32 -19.32
C LYS A 138 -39.94 -5.91 -19.19
N ALA A 139 -38.75 -5.79 -18.60
CA ALA A 139 -37.98 -4.54 -18.57
C ALA A 139 -37.46 -4.16 -19.96
N GLN A 140 -36.94 -5.13 -20.73
CA GLN A 140 -36.49 -4.92 -22.12
C GLN A 140 -37.64 -4.50 -23.04
N GLU A 141 -38.81 -5.16 -22.99
CA GLU A 141 -40.00 -4.73 -23.74
C GLU A 141 -40.45 -3.32 -23.37
N SER A 142 -40.41 -2.97 -22.08
CA SER A 142 -40.72 -1.62 -21.58
C SER A 142 -39.71 -0.57 -22.09
N ALA A 143 -38.42 -0.91 -22.13
CA ALA A 143 -37.37 -0.06 -22.71
C ALA A 143 -37.50 0.08 -24.24
N ILE A 144 -37.92 -0.99 -24.93
CA ILE A 144 -38.20 -0.99 -26.37
C ILE A 144 -39.39 -0.06 -26.68
N GLN A 145 -40.41 0.03 -25.81
CA GLN A 145 -41.47 1.04 -25.96
C GLN A 145 -40.97 2.48 -25.74
N MET A 146 -39.93 2.71 -24.92
CA MET A 146 -39.26 4.02 -24.84
C MET A 146 -38.35 4.34 -26.05
N LYS A 147 -37.85 3.35 -26.80
CA LYS A 147 -36.93 3.52 -27.96
C LYS A 147 -37.63 4.10 -29.23
N ARG A 148 -38.28 5.27 -29.13
CA ARG A 148 -38.79 6.07 -30.29
C ARG A 148 -38.38 7.54 -30.31
N THR A 149 -37.30 7.91 -29.62
CA THR A 149 -36.64 9.23 -29.69
C THR A 149 -35.22 9.17 -30.28
N PRO A 150 -34.65 10.29 -30.79
CA PRO A 150 -33.28 10.30 -31.31
C PRO A 150 -32.27 10.30 -30.15
N SER A 151 -31.65 9.14 -29.88
CA SER A 151 -30.82 8.90 -28.69
C SER A 151 -29.58 9.80 -28.57
N TYR A 152 -28.97 10.22 -29.69
CA TYR A 152 -27.88 11.21 -29.64
C TYR A 152 -28.34 12.55 -29.00
N ARG A 153 -29.64 12.86 -28.98
CA ARG A 153 -30.22 14.02 -28.26
C ARG A 153 -30.51 13.75 -26.78
N GLN A 154 -30.38 12.50 -26.32
CA GLN A 154 -30.26 12.16 -24.90
C GLN A 154 -28.80 12.29 -24.47
N VAL A 155 -27.84 11.84 -25.29
CA VAL A 155 -26.39 12.12 -25.07
C VAL A 155 -26.12 13.63 -24.99
N GLU A 156 -26.60 14.44 -25.95
CA GLU A 156 -26.55 15.92 -25.93
C GLU A 156 -27.30 16.58 -24.74
N LYS A 157 -27.97 15.80 -23.85
CA LYS A 157 -28.70 16.28 -22.66
C LYS A 157 -28.16 15.72 -21.34
N LEU A 158 -27.66 14.48 -21.30
CA LEU A 158 -27.03 13.90 -20.11
C LEU A 158 -25.83 14.75 -19.70
N GLU A 159 -25.04 15.18 -20.69
CA GLU A 159 -23.96 16.16 -20.54
C GLU A 159 -24.37 17.46 -19.82
N SER A 160 -25.65 17.85 -19.82
CA SER A 160 -26.09 19.16 -19.33
C SER A 160 -26.63 19.20 -17.89
N ASN A 161 -26.87 18.08 -17.21
CA ASN A 161 -27.64 18.10 -15.94
C ASN A 161 -27.26 17.10 -14.82
N ASP A 162 -26.61 15.96 -15.07
CA ASP A 162 -26.56 14.86 -14.07
C ASP A 162 -25.17 14.42 -13.57
N SER A 163 -24.07 15.05 -14.03
CA SER A 163 -22.70 14.64 -13.65
C SER A 163 -22.43 14.68 -12.14
N SER A 164 -23.00 15.65 -11.40
CA SER A 164 -22.75 15.85 -9.97
C SER A 164 -23.25 14.68 -9.09
N LYS A 165 -24.36 14.04 -9.46
CA LYS A 165 -24.91 12.87 -8.73
C LYS A 165 -24.09 11.59 -8.95
N LEU A 166 -23.26 11.57 -9.99
CA LEU A 166 -22.33 10.49 -10.25
C LEU A 166 -21.01 10.76 -9.51
N GLU A 167 -20.49 11.99 -9.53
CA GLU A 167 -19.31 12.40 -8.74
C GLU A 167 -19.49 12.06 -7.23
N GLU A 168 -20.68 12.31 -6.66
CA GLU A 168 -21.02 11.97 -5.27
C GLU A 168 -21.01 10.45 -4.96
N LYS A 169 -21.34 9.59 -5.94
CA LYS A 169 -21.30 8.13 -5.78
C LYS A 169 -19.91 7.55 -6.02
N LEU A 170 -19.21 8.06 -7.04
CA LEU A 170 -17.89 7.62 -7.45
C LEU A 170 -16.81 7.95 -6.40
N SER A 171 -17.01 9.02 -5.60
CA SER A 171 -16.12 9.36 -4.48
C SER A 171 -16.04 8.28 -3.39
N ASN A 172 -16.93 7.28 -3.39
CA ASN A 172 -17.01 6.25 -2.35
C ASN A 172 -16.48 4.86 -2.79
N SER A 173 -16.04 4.68 -4.05
CA SER A 173 -15.59 3.38 -4.57
C SER A 173 -14.07 3.24 -4.76
N GLY A 174 -13.27 4.24 -4.37
CA GLY A 174 -11.80 4.20 -4.35
C GLY A 174 -11.10 4.22 -5.72
N LYS A 175 -11.63 3.51 -6.74
CA LYS A 175 -11.07 3.37 -8.09
C LYS A 175 -11.10 4.65 -8.97
N VAL A 176 -11.67 5.77 -8.50
CA VAL A 176 -12.09 6.88 -9.39
C VAL A 176 -11.29 8.16 -9.20
N ALA A 177 -10.22 8.31 -9.99
CA ALA A 177 -9.41 9.53 -10.02
C ALA A 177 -9.01 9.97 -11.45
N GLN A 178 -9.98 10.48 -12.23
CA GLN A 178 -9.84 11.61 -13.19
C GLN A 178 -11.08 11.73 -14.11
N SER A 179 -12.13 12.40 -13.64
CA SER A 179 -13.20 12.91 -14.51
C SER A 179 -12.70 14.15 -15.27
N MET A 180 -12.06 13.94 -16.42
CA MET A 180 -11.49 15.05 -17.20
C MET A 180 -12.61 15.95 -17.75
N LYS A 181 -12.85 17.09 -17.09
CA LYS A 181 -13.91 18.02 -17.45
C LYS A 181 -13.69 18.61 -18.85
N LEU A 182 -14.37 17.98 -19.82
CA LEU A 182 -14.47 18.35 -21.24
C LEU A 182 -14.81 19.83 -21.43
N TYR A 183 -15.54 20.40 -20.47
CA TYR A 183 -15.74 21.83 -20.21
C TYR A 183 -14.45 22.58 -19.83
N GLY A 184 -13.51 22.64 -20.76
CA GLY A 184 -12.22 23.32 -20.59
C GLY A 184 -11.20 23.06 -21.71
N ASN A 185 -11.37 21.99 -22.49
CA ASN A 185 -10.44 21.60 -23.56
C ASN A 185 -11.05 21.78 -24.96
N PRO A 186 -10.72 22.86 -25.70
CA PRO A 186 -11.27 23.11 -27.04
C PRO A 186 -10.93 22.03 -28.08
N SER A 187 -9.80 21.32 -27.91
CA SER A 187 -9.38 20.25 -28.80
C SER A 187 -10.29 19.02 -28.65
N ALA A 188 -10.55 18.60 -27.41
CA ALA A 188 -11.48 17.53 -27.09
C ALA A 188 -12.90 17.87 -27.57
N GLU A 189 -13.38 19.09 -27.32
CA GLU A 189 -14.72 19.50 -27.74
C GLU A 189 -14.85 19.59 -29.27
N SER A 190 -13.80 20.03 -29.98
CA SER A 190 -13.74 20.02 -31.45
C SER A 190 -13.76 18.60 -32.02
N LYS A 191 -12.97 17.69 -31.45
CA LYS A 191 -12.96 16.25 -31.82
C LYS A 191 -14.35 15.62 -31.64
N ARG A 192 -15.00 15.87 -30.49
CA ARG A 192 -16.38 15.45 -30.20
C ARG A 192 -17.38 15.97 -31.22
N LYS A 193 -17.35 17.28 -31.52
CA LYS A 193 -18.21 17.92 -32.54
C LYS A 193 -18.01 17.31 -33.93
N SER A 194 -16.77 16.96 -34.29
CA SER A 194 -16.47 16.26 -35.56
C SER A 194 -17.03 14.83 -35.59
N MET A 195 -16.87 14.06 -34.51
CA MET A 195 -17.42 12.70 -34.40
C MET A 195 -18.95 12.70 -34.44
N LEU A 196 -19.62 13.61 -33.71
CA LEU A 196 -21.07 13.78 -33.75
C LEU A 196 -21.58 14.21 -35.14
N LYS A 197 -20.80 15.00 -35.90
CA LYS A 197 -21.12 15.33 -37.30
C LYS A 197 -20.97 14.11 -38.21
N ASN A 198 -19.93 13.29 -38.02
CA ASN A 198 -19.76 12.04 -38.75
C ASN A 198 -20.93 11.06 -38.50
N LEU A 199 -21.31 10.88 -37.24
CA LEU A 199 -22.47 10.07 -36.83
C LEU A 199 -23.76 10.53 -37.52
N LYS A 200 -24.03 11.85 -37.51
CA LYS A 200 -25.21 12.44 -38.18
C LYS A 200 -25.20 12.22 -39.70
N ASN A 201 -24.03 12.29 -40.34
CA ASN A 201 -23.87 11.98 -41.77
C ASN A 201 -24.09 10.48 -42.06
N ASN A 202 -23.52 9.59 -41.24
CA ASN A 202 -23.62 8.13 -41.44
C ASN A 202 -25.06 7.65 -41.24
N ILE A 203 -25.77 8.13 -40.22
CA ILE A 203 -27.21 7.87 -40.03
C ILE A 203 -28.03 8.35 -41.24
N ALA A 204 -27.72 9.53 -41.79
CA ALA A 204 -28.44 10.08 -42.95
C ALA A 204 -28.16 9.35 -44.27
N LYS A 205 -26.98 8.75 -44.43
CA LYS A 205 -26.53 8.07 -45.66
C LYS A 205 -26.84 6.56 -45.66
N HIS A 206 -26.63 5.88 -44.53
CA HIS A 206 -26.68 4.42 -44.40
C HIS A 206 -27.88 3.93 -43.55
N GLY A 207 -28.60 4.83 -42.88
CA GLY A 207 -29.67 4.51 -41.94
C GLY A 207 -29.16 4.19 -40.53
N ARG A 208 -30.03 4.27 -39.52
CA ARG A 208 -29.63 4.17 -38.10
C ARG A 208 -29.06 2.81 -37.71
N TYR A 209 -29.59 1.71 -38.26
CA TYR A 209 -29.14 0.35 -37.99
C TYR A 209 -28.19 -0.13 -39.10
N SER A 210 -27.05 0.56 -39.24
CA SER A 210 -25.97 0.25 -40.19
C SER A 210 -24.66 0.04 -39.45
N VAL A 211 -23.79 -0.79 -40.02
CA VAL A 211 -22.49 -1.16 -39.39
C VAL A 211 -21.60 0.07 -39.23
N GLU A 212 -21.63 0.98 -40.21
CA GLU A 212 -20.92 2.26 -40.18
C GLU A 212 -21.40 3.16 -39.03
N VAL A 213 -22.68 3.10 -38.67
CA VAL A 213 -23.21 3.80 -37.48
C VAL A 213 -22.77 3.11 -36.20
N GLY A 214 -22.84 1.77 -36.11
CA GLY A 214 -22.32 1.00 -34.97
C GLY A 214 -20.84 1.28 -34.69
N ALA A 215 -20.00 1.28 -35.73
CA ALA A 215 -18.59 1.63 -35.62
C ALA A 215 -18.38 3.09 -35.19
N THR A 216 -19.19 4.03 -35.70
CA THR A 216 -19.11 5.44 -35.26
C THR A 216 -19.54 5.62 -33.81
N LEU A 217 -20.51 4.84 -33.32
CA LEU A 217 -20.96 4.82 -31.93
C LEU A 217 -19.90 4.23 -31.00
N ARG A 218 -19.26 3.11 -31.37
CA ARG A 218 -18.09 2.55 -30.67
C ARG A 218 -16.97 3.57 -30.54
N ASP A 219 -16.57 4.20 -31.64
CA ASP A 219 -15.43 5.11 -31.66
C ASP A 219 -15.70 6.38 -30.83
N LEU A 220 -16.97 6.82 -30.77
CA LEU A 220 -17.45 7.87 -29.87
C LEU A 220 -17.49 7.38 -28.41
N GLY A 221 -17.92 6.14 -28.15
CA GLY A 221 -17.94 5.51 -26.82
C GLY A 221 -16.55 5.38 -26.20
N ARG A 222 -15.55 4.96 -26.99
CA ARG A 222 -14.12 4.94 -26.61
C ARG A 222 -13.57 6.36 -26.36
N PHE A 223 -14.06 7.37 -27.10
CA PHE A 223 -13.70 8.77 -26.83
C PHE A 223 -14.28 9.25 -25.48
N HIS A 224 -15.56 9.00 -25.18
CA HIS A 224 -16.16 9.38 -23.90
C HIS A 224 -15.55 8.61 -22.71
N GLU A 225 -15.19 7.32 -22.89
CA GLU A 225 -14.38 6.56 -21.93
C GLU A 225 -13.05 7.27 -21.62
N SER A 226 -12.33 7.72 -22.66
CA SER A 226 -11.05 8.46 -22.49
C SER A 226 -11.19 9.84 -21.85
N CYS A 227 -12.42 10.36 -21.68
CA CYS A 227 -12.72 11.58 -20.94
C CYS A 227 -13.33 11.31 -19.54
N GLY A 228 -13.42 10.04 -19.11
CA GLY A 228 -14.06 9.66 -17.84
C GLY A 228 -15.59 9.80 -17.83
N GLN A 229 -16.23 9.93 -19.00
CA GLN A 229 -17.69 10.04 -19.14
C GLN A 229 -18.30 8.66 -19.34
N TYR A 230 -18.23 7.85 -18.28
CA TYR A 230 -18.57 6.43 -18.32
C TYR A 230 -20.06 6.15 -18.57
N ASP A 231 -20.96 7.01 -18.08
CA ASP A 231 -22.40 6.93 -18.33
C ASP A 231 -22.73 7.06 -19.83
N VAL A 232 -22.18 8.08 -20.49
CA VAL A 232 -22.32 8.30 -21.94
C VAL A 232 -21.65 7.16 -22.70
N SER A 233 -20.46 6.74 -22.28
CA SER A 233 -19.72 5.64 -22.90
C SER A 233 -20.50 4.33 -22.92
N LEU A 234 -21.11 3.93 -21.78
CA LEU A 234 -21.98 2.74 -21.70
C LEU A 234 -23.14 2.82 -22.70
N THR A 235 -23.91 3.91 -22.72
CA THR A 235 -25.07 4.03 -23.63
C THR A 235 -24.69 3.96 -25.11
N LEU A 236 -23.49 4.44 -25.47
CA LEU A 236 -22.96 4.37 -26.83
C LEU A 236 -22.48 2.97 -27.21
N PHE A 237 -21.87 2.24 -26.26
CA PHE A 237 -21.50 0.83 -26.46
C PHE A 237 -22.72 -0.09 -26.48
N GLU A 238 -23.76 0.19 -25.71
CA GLU A 238 -25.05 -0.54 -25.77
C GLU A 238 -25.75 -0.34 -27.13
N GLU A 239 -25.83 0.88 -27.67
CA GLU A 239 -26.39 1.08 -29.03
C GLU A 239 -25.49 0.49 -30.14
N ALA A 240 -24.18 0.41 -29.94
CA ALA A 240 -23.29 -0.28 -30.86
C ALA A 240 -23.47 -1.81 -30.80
N LEU A 241 -23.61 -2.38 -29.60
CA LEU A 241 -23.88 -3.81 -29.36
C LEU A 241 -25.21 -4.24 -30.00
N ASP A 242 -26.30 -3.49 -29.75
CA ASP A 242 -27.62 -3.66 -30.38
C ASP A 242 -27.49 -3.77 -31.91
N ILE A 243 -26.69 -2.89 -32.53
CA ILE A 243 -26.48 -2.84 -33.98
C ILE A 243 -25.66 -4.02 -34.49
N PHE A 244 -24.54 -4.37 -33.83
CA PHE A 244 -23.67 -5.45 -34.29
C PHE A 244 -24.32 -6.83 -34.14
N SER A 245 -24.94 -7.12 -32.98
CA SER A 245 -25.68 -8.38 -32.74
C SER A 245 -26.79 -8.56 -33.80
N THR A 246 -27.59 -7.52 -34.04
CA THR A 246 -28.65 -7.53 -35.08
C THR A 246 -28.12 -7.72 -36.51
N LYS A 247 -26.83 -7.49 -36.78
CA LYS A 247 -26.25 -7.53 -38.13
C LYS A 247 -25.40 -8.75 -38.42
N TYR A 248 -24.68 -9.26 -37.43
CA TYR A 248 -23.71 -10.33 -37.62
C TYR A 248 -23.98 -11.57 -36.75
N GLY A 249 -24.88 -11.47 -35.77
CA GLY A 249 -25.07 -12.50 -34.74
C GLY A 249 -24.08 -12.35 -33.59
N ASP A 250 -24.36 -13.02 -32.47
CA ASP A 250 -23.68 -12.73 -31.20
C ASP A 250 -22.22 -13.19 -31.14
N HIS A 251 -21.83 -14.15 -31.98
CA HIS A 251 -20.46 -14.67 -32.11
C HIS A 251 -19.53 -13.80 -32.98
N ASP A 252 -19.99 -12.69 -33.56
CA ASP A 252 -19.11 -11.81 -34.35
C ASP A 252 -18.13 -11.03 -33.46
N LYS A 253 -16.87 -10.89 -33.90
CA LYS A 253 -15.84 -10.17 -33.13
C LYS A 253 -16.27 -8.73 -32.80
N SER A 254 -17.09 -8.06 -33.61
CA SER A 254 -17.63 -6.72 -33.32
C SER A 254 -18.56 -6.71 -32.09
N VAL A 255 -19.25 -7.81 -31.82
CA VAL A 255 -20.12 -7.99 -30.64
C VAL A 255 -19.26 -8.24 -29.41
N VAL A 256 -18.29 -9.16 -29.50
CA VAL A 256 -17.30 -9.45 -28.45
C VAL A 256 -16.53 -8.17 -28.05
N ASP A 257 -16.02 -7.41 -29.03
CA ASP A 257 -15.39 -6.10 -28.86
C ASP A 257 -16.24 -5.15 -27.98
N MET A 258 -17.58 -5.15 -28.16
CA MET A 258 -18.48 -4.27 -27.39
C MET A 258 -18.70 -4.80 -25.97
N GLN A 259 -18.79 -6.12 -25.79
CA GLN A 259 -18.89 -6.70 -24.45
C GLN A 259 -17.63 -6.44 -23.63
N ILE A 260 -16.44 -6.55 -24.23
CA ILE A 260 -15.16 -6.15 -23.59
C ILE A 260 -15.16 -4.65 -23.24
N CYS A 261 -15.61 -3.78 -24.15
CA CYS A 261 -15.70 -2.34 -23.88
C CYS A 261 -16.69 -2.01 -22.75
N LEU A 262 -17.85 -2.68 -22.69
CA LEU A 262 -18.81 -2.54 -21.59
C LEU A 262 -18.22 -3.04 -20.26
N ALA A 263 -17.56 -4.20 -20.25
CA ALA A 263 -16.93 -4.76 -19.07
C ALA A 263 -15.88 -3.82 -18.46
N ARG A 264 -14.98 -3.29 -19.30
CA ARG A 264 -13.91 -2.36 -18.90
C ARG A 264 -14.45 -1.03 -18.34
N VAL A 265 -15.57 -0.54 -18.87
CA VAL A 265 -16.20 0.68 -18.32
C VAL A 265 -16.91 0.40 -16.99
N GLN A 266 -17.53 -0.78 -16.81
CA GLN A 266 -18.12 -1.16 -15.52
C GLN A 266 -17.06 -1.34 -14.42
N ASP A 267 -15.90 -1.94 -14.73
CA ASP A 267 -14.76 -2.05 -13.82
C ASP A 267 -14.24 -0.66 -13.40
N ARG A 268 -14.05 0.27 -14.36
CA ARG A 268 -13.66 1.67 -14.08
C ARG A 268 -14.66 2.48 -13.25
N ILE A 269 -15.91 2.03 -13.12
CA ILE A 269 -16.92 2.60 -12.22
C ILE A 269 -16.80 2.00 -10.80
N GLY A 270 -16.17 0.83 -10.66
CA GLY A 270 -16.25 -0.02 -9.46
C GLY A 270 -17.50 -0.89 -9.42
N ASN A 271 -18.09 -1.23 -10.59
CA ASN A 271 -19.23 -2.15 -10.70
C ASN A 271 -18.78 -3.54 -11.16
N ASP A 272 -17.94 -4.15 -10.35
CA ASP A 272 -17.35 -5.47 -10.58
C ASP A 272 -18.36 -6.55 -11.00
N SER A 273 -19.57 -6.51 -10.43
CA SER A 273 -20.62 -7.50 -10.72
C SER A 273 -21.05 -7.49 -12.19
N MET A 274 -21.16 -6.30 -12.78
CA MET A 274 -21.52 -6.12 -14.18
C MET A 274 -20.31 -6.23 -15.10
N ALA A 275 -19.11 -5.86 -14.61
CA ALA A 275 -17.84 -6.11 -15.30
C ALA A 275 -17.64 -7.62 -15.54
N LEU A 276 -17.74 -8.44 -14.48
CA LEU A 276 -17.66 -9.90 -14.57
C LEU A 276 -18.79 -10.50 -15.43
N LYS A 277 -20.03 -10.00 -15.34
CA LYS A 277 -21.15 -10.44 -16.21
C LYS A 277 -20.86 -10.20 -17.71
N TRP A 278 -20.15 -9.14 -18.06
CA TRP A 278 -19.76 -8.89 -19.46
C TRP A 278 -18.48 -9.61 -19.87
N TYR A 279 -17.44 -9.65 -19.03
CA TYR A 279 -16.21 -10.40 -19.30
C TYR A 279 -16.48 -11.89 -19.50
N SER A 280 -17.33 -12.51 -18.66
CA SER A 280 -17.66 -13.94 -18.79
C SER A 280 -18.43 -14.25 -20.08
N LYS A 281 -19.25 -13.33 -20.58
CA LYS A 281 -19.93 -13.49 -21.89
C LYS A 281 -18.94 -13.39 -23.05
N ALA A 282 -18.06 -12.39 -23.02
CA ALA A 282 -17.04 -12.20 -24.04
C ALA A 282 -16.09 -13.40 -24.11
N LEU A 283 -15.59 -13.85 -22.95
CA LEU A 283 -14.71 -15.02 -22.82
C LEU A 283 -15.39 -16.30 -23.34
N PHE A 284 -16.65 -16.54 -22.97
CA PHE A 284 -17.42 -17.68 -23.49
C PHE A 284 -17.53 -17.65 -25.01
N MET A 285 -17.83 -16.47 -25.61
CA MET A 285 -17.95 -16.34 -27.07
C MET A 285 -16.62 -16.52 -27.80
N ILE A 286 -15.50 -16.11 -27.22
CA ILE A 286 -14.17 -16.35 -27.79
C ILE A 286 -13.83 -17.84 -27.71
N VAL A 287 -13.98 -18.48 -26.54
CA VAL A 287 -13.65 -19.90 -26.33
C VAL A 287 -14.58 -20.85 -27.12
N ASP A 288 -15.80 -20.44 -27.46
CA ASP A 288 -16.73 -21.21 -28.32
C ASP A 288 -16.46 -21.01 -29.83
N SER A 289 -15.74 -19.95 -30.24
CA SER A 289 -15.48 -19.62 -31.65
C SER A 289 -14.02 -19.73 -32.10
N ALA A 290 -13.07 -19.76 -31.15
CA ALA A 290 -11.64 -19.84 -31.34
C ALA A 290 -11.04 -20.95 -30.43
N ASP A 291 -9.80 -20.78 -29.98
CA ASP A 291 -9.16 -21.62 -28.97
C ASP A 291 -8.99 -20.81 -27.66
N ASP A 292 -8.79 -21.49 -26.53
CA ASP A 292 -8.60 -20.88 -25.20
C ASP A 292 -7.29 -20.04 -25.09
N THR A 293 -6.47 -20.08 -26.15
CA THR A 293 -5.21 -19.35 -26.29
C THR A 293 -5.33 -18.06 -27.09
N ASP A 294 -6.54 -17.60 -27.43
CA ASP A 294 -6.74 -16.31 -28.12
C ASP A 294 -6.31 -15.12 -27.23
N LEU A 295 -5.75 -14.08 -27.85
CA LEU A 295 -5.23 -12.91 -27.12
C LEU A 295 -6.32 -12.10 -26.45
N ASP A 296 -7.51 -11.96 -27.05
CA ASP A 296 -8.62 -11.26 -26.40
C ASP A 296 -9.11 -12.04 -25.17
N ALA A 297 -9.08 -13.39 -25.22
CA ALA A 297 -9.39 -14.23 -24.08
C ALA A 297 -8.35 -14.05 -22.95
N CYS A 298 -7.06 -14.02 -23.29
CA CYS A 298 -5.99 -13.78 -22.31
C CYS A 298 -6.13 -12.41 -21.64
N ASP A 299 -6.37 -11.35 -22.42
CA ASP A 299 -6.61 -9.99 -21.90
C ASP A 299 -7.83 -9.92 -20.97
N ILE A 300 -8.91 -10.63 -21.30
CA ILE A 300 -10.08 -10.76 -20.41
C ILE A 300 -9.71 -11.47 -19.11
N ARG A 301 -8.97 -12.59 -19.17
CA ARG A 301 -8.57 -13.34 -17.97
C ARG A 301 -7.70 -12.49 -17.03
N VAL A 302 -6.79 -11.67 -17.56
CA VAL A 302 -5.98 -10.70 -16.78
C VAL A 302 -6.81 -9.56 -16.18
N ALA A 303 -7.92 -9.17 -16.83
CA ALA A 303 -8.86 -8.19 -16.26
C ALA A 303 -9.76 -8.80 -15.17
N VAL A 304 -10.22 -10.03 -15.39
CA VAL A 304 -11.03 -10.81 -14.44
C VAL A 304 -10.23 -11.14 -13.18
N SER A 305 -8.97 -11.56 -13.30
CA SER A 305 -8.12 -11.90 -12.15
C SER A 305 -7.94 -10.73 -11.18
N LYS A 306 -7.85 -9.49 -11.68
CA LYS A 306 -7.72 -8.28 -10.86
C LYS A 306 -8.97 -8.05 -10.01
N ILE A 307 -10.15 -8.10 -10.64
CA ILE A 307 -11.45 -7.97 -9.96
C ILE A 307 -11.70 -9.10 -8.95
N ILE A 308 -11.07 -10.27 -9.15
CA ILE A 308 -11.13 -11.42 -8.23
C ILE A 308 -10.14 -11.25 -7.06
N GLN A 309 -8.91 -10.79 -7.30
CA GLN A 309 -7.92 -10.53 -6.26
C GLN A 309 -8.31 -9.37 -5.34
N GLU A 310 -8.93 -8.31 -5.86
CA GLU A 310 -9.44 -7.17 -5.07
C GLU A 310 -10.50 -7.60 -4.03
N LYS A 311 -11.06 -8.80 -4.19
CA LYS A 311 -12.05 -9.41 -3.28
C LYS A 311 -11.45 -10.49 -2.37
N GLY A 312 -10.14 -10.69 -2.41
CA GLY A 312 -9.40 -11.68 -1.60
C GLY A 312 -9.37 -13.11 -2.16
N PHE A 313 -9.89 -13.35 -3.36
CA PHE A 313 -9.93 -14.68 -3.98
C PHE A 313 -8.62 -14.99 -4.74
N HIS A 314 -7.50 -14.98 -4.02
CA HIS A 314 -6.16 -15.05 -4.62
C HIS A 314 -5.92 -16.34 -5.42
N LYS A 315 -6.45 -17.50 -5.00
CA LYS A 315 -6.28 -18.77 -5.71
C LYS A 315 -6.94 -18.74 -7.09
N GLU A 316 -8.16 -18.24 -7.14
CA GLU A 316 -8.98 -18.09 -8.34
C GLU A 316 -8.35 -17.06 -9.29
N ALA A 317 -7.86 -15.93 -8.76
CA ALA A 317 -7.15 -14.92 -9.54
C ALA A 317 -5.87 -15.47 -10.19
N ILE A 318 -5.06 -16.23 -9.44
CA ILE A 318 -3.86 -16.89 -9.97
C ILE A 318 -4.23 -17.94 -11.04
N LYS A 319 -5.33 -18.69 -10.84
CA LYS A 319 -5.80 -19.69 -11.81
C LYS A 319 -6.09 -19.07 -13.18
N GLU A 320 -6.78 -17.93 -13.22
CA GLU A 320 -7.05 -17.18 -14.44
C GLU A 320 -5.76 -16.65 -15.10
N LEU A 321 -4.80 -16.16 -14.31
CA LEU A 321 -3.50 -15.71 -14.83
C LEU A 321 -2.65 -16.85 -15.40
N LYS A 322 -2.67 -18.05 -14.81
CA LYS A 322 -1.98 -19.22 -15.39
C LYS A 322 -2.53 -19.57 -16.77
N MET A 323 -3.85 -19.45 -16.98
CA MET A 323 -4.47 -19.68 -18.29
C MET A 323 -4.10 -18.58 -19.30
N ALA A 324 -4.11 -17.31 -18.89
CA ALA A 324 -3.63 -16.21 -19.74
C ALA A 324 -2.15 -16.35 -20.12
N LEU A 325 -1.29 -16.69 -19.14
CA LEU A 325 0.14 -16.92 -19.34
C LEU A 325 0.40 -17.97 -20.43
N LYS A 326 -0.29 -19.12 -20.35
CA LYS A 326 -0.20 -20.20 -21.33
C LYS A 326 -0.59 -19.76 -22.76
N GLY A 327 -1.57 -18.86 -22.90
CA GLY A 327 -1.97 -18.29 -24.19
C GLY A 327 -0.94 -17.29 -24.72
N TYR A 328 -0.48 -16.35 -23.89
CA TYR A 328 0.58 -15.39 -24.27
C TYR A 328 1.90 -16.10 -24.64
N ARG A 329 2.31 -17.15 -23.92
CA ARG A 329 3.49 -17.96 -24.24
C ARG A 329 3.39 -18.64 -25.61
N GLN A 330 2.23 -19.20 -25.95
CA GLN A 330 2.02 -19.86 -27.25
C GLN A 330 1.95 -18.88 -28.43
N THR A 331 1.48 -17.66 -28.20
CA THR A 331 1.25 -16.65 -29.26
C THR A 331 2.44 -15.72 -29.47
N HIS A 332 3.19 -15.39 -28.42
CA HIS A 332 4.33 -14.47 -28.46
C HIS A 332 5.69 -15.14 -28.18
N GLY A 333 5.70 -16.33 -27.59
CA GLY A 333 6.90 -16.95 -27.03
C GLY A 333 7.21 -16.46 -25.61
N ASP A 334 8.05 -17.21 -24.89
CA ASP A 334 8.37 -16.95 -23.49
C ASP A 334 9.11 -15.61 -23.29
N GLU A 335 10.00 -15.25 -24.22
CA GLU A 335 10.79 -14.01 -24.22
C GLU A 335 9.94 -12.81 -24.73
N HIS A 336 8.77 -12.55 -24.12
CA HIS A 336 7.89 -11.42 -24.44
C HIS A 336 7.47 -10.59 -23.22
N VAL A 337 7.27 -9.28 -23.41
CA VAL A 337 6.96 -8.33 -22.30
C VAL A 337 5.66 -8.69 -21.59
N THR A 338 4.60 -9.04 -22.32
CA THR A 338 3.30 -9.44 -21.75
C THR A 338 3.38 -10.74 -20.94
N VAL A 339 4.28 -11.66 -21.31
CA VAL A 339 4.57 -12.87 -20.53
C VAL A 339 5.23 -12.46 -19.21
N ALA A 340 6.24 -11.59 -19.25
CA ALA A 340 6.90 -11.07 -18.06
C ALA A 340 5.96 -10.28 -17.13
N GLU A 341 5.02 -9.50 -17.68
CA GLU A 341 4.00 -8.78 -16.91
C GLU A 341 2.98 -9.72 -16.26
N THR A 342 2.62 -10.81 -16.94
CA THR A 342 1.71 -11.84 -16.38
C THR A 342 2.40 -12.64 -15.26
N VAL A 343 3.68 -13.00 -15.44
CA VAL A 343 4.50 -13.66 -14.41
C VAL A 343 4.72 -12.75 -13.19
N ASP A 344 4.95 -11.45 -13.40
CA ASP A 344 5.07 -10.46 -12.33
C ASP A 344 3.79 -10.36 -11.48
N LEU A 345 2.62 -10.35 -12.13
CA LEU A 345 1.33 -10.32 -11.45
C LEU A 345 1.00 -11.63 -10.71
N ILE A 346 1.41 -12.80 -11.24
CA ILE A 346 1.31 -14.08 -10.54
C ILE A 346 2.17 -14.08 -9.27
N ALA A 347 3.38 -13.52 -9.32
CA ALA A 347 4.25 -13.39 -8.15
C ALA A 347 3.69 -12.43 -7.09
N ASP A 348 3.15 -11.28 -7.49
CA ASP A 348 2.50 -10.34 -6.57
C ASP A 348 1.30 -11.00 -5.89
N TYR A 349 0.46 -11.75 -6.61
CA TYR A 349 -0.68 -12.47 -6.00
C TYR A 349 -0.26 -13.64 -5.09
N TYR A 350 0.86 -14.32 -5.37
CA TYR A 350 1.43 -15.27 -4.41
C TYR A 350 1.91 -14.58 -3.13
N THR A 351 2.50 -13.39 -3.24
CA THR A 351 2.93 -12.57 -2.09
C THR A 351 1.72 -12.13 -1.26
N ASP A 352 0.69 -11.56 -1.89
CA ASP A 352 -0.58 -11.17 -1.23
C ASP A 352 -1.22 -12.34 -0.46
N SER A 353 -1.16 -13.55 -1.04
CA SER A 353 -1.71 -14.77 -0.41
C SER A 353 -0.89 -15.32 0.75
N GLY A 354 0.24 -14.69 1.10
CA GLY A 354 1.20 -15.17 2.10
C GLY A 354 2.03 -16.39 1.64
N ASN A 355 2.03 -16.69 0.34
CA ASN A 355 2.77 -17.82 -0.23
C ASN A 355 4.14 -17.36 -0.76
N HIS A 356 4.92 -16.75 0.14
CA HIS A 356 6.24 -16.19 -0.15
C HIS A 356 7.20 -17.22 -0.79
N GLY A 357 7.02 -18.52 -0.49
CA GLY A 357 7.77 -19.61 -1.13
C GLY A 357 7.48 -19.76 -2.63
N LYS A 358 6.21 -19.81 -3.06
CA LYS A 358 5.87 -19.80 -4.50
C LYS A 358 6.23 -18.45 -5.13
N ALA A 359 5.99 -17.33 -4.45
CA ALA A 359 6.37 -16.00 -4.94
C ALA A 359 7.88 -15.90 -5.23
N ASN A 360 8.74 -16.36 -4.32
CA ASN A 360 10.19 -16.28 -4.46
C ASN A 360 10.72 -17.07 -5.68
N ASN A 361 10.14 -18.24 -5.96
CA ASN A 361 10.50 -19.02 -7.13
C ASN A 361 10.08 -18.30 -8.43
N VAL A 362 8.83 -17.84 -8.52
CA VAL A 362 8.31 -17.09 -9.68
C VAL A 362 9.10 -15.79 -9.91
N ARG A 363 9.54 -15.12 -8.83
CA ARG A 363 10.40 -13.91 -8.87
C ARG A 363 11.78 -14.20 -9.43
N GLY A 364 12.41 -15.32 -9.05
CA GLY A 364 13.71 -15.74 -9.62
C GLY A 364 13.64 -15.98 -11.13
N GLU A 365 12.60 -16.65 -11.62
CA GLU A 365 12.39 -16.86 -13.06
C GLU A 365 12.04 -15.56 -13.80
N LEU A 366 11.27 -14.66 -13.18
CA LEU A 366 11.01 -13.33 -13.74
C LEU A 366 12.28 -12.51 -13.93
N VAL A 367 13.24 -12.56 -12.99
CA VAL A 367 14.52 -11.85 -13.13
C VAL A 367 15.29 -12.33 -14.36
N LYS A 368 15.38 -13.65 -14.59
CA LYS A 368 15.98 -14.21 -15.82
C LYS A 368 15.26 -13.72 -17.08
N LEU A 369 13.93 -13.73 -17.07
CA LEU A 369 13.12 -13.26 -18.19
C LEU A 369 13.31 -11.75 -18.47
N ARG A 370 13.41 -10.91 -17.42
CA ARG A 370 13.71 -9.48 -17.57
C ARG A 370 15.14 -9.24 -18.07
N VAL A 371 16.13 -10.04 -17.64
CA VAL A 371 17.51 -9.99 -18.18
C VAL A 371 17.54 -10.38 -19.66
N ALA A 372 16.79 -11.40 -20.07
CA ALA A 372 16.68 -11.78 -21.49
C ALA A 372 16.01 -10.70 -22.36
N LEU A 373 14.99 -10.01 -21.82
CA LEU A 373 14.24 -8.96 -22.53
C LEU A 373 15.01 -7.62 -22.63
N HIS A 374 15.76 -7.23 -21.59
CA HIS A 374 16.30 -5.88 -21.43
C HIS A 374 17.83 -5.82 -21.29
N GLY A 375 18.52 -6.96 -21.26
CA GLY A 375 19.94 -7.07 -20.93
C GLY A 375 20.22 -6.95 -19.42
N ASN A 376 21.47 -7.16 -19.00
CA ASN A 376 21.84 -7.17 -17.57
C ASN A 376 21.90 -5.77 -16.91
N LYS A 377 21.58 -4.68 -17.62
CA LYS A 377 21.59 -3.30 -17.09
C LYS A 377 20.36 -2.52 -17.55
N SER A 378 19.28 -2.64 -16.80
CA SER A 378 18.02 -1.91 -16.99
C SER A 378 17.31 -1.70 -15.65
N SER A 379 16.47 -0.67 -15.55
CA SER A 379 15.65 -0.43 -14.36
C SER A 379 14.61 -1.54 -14.15
N GLU A 380 14.17 -2.18 -15.23
CA GLU A 380 13.25 -3.32 -15.23
C GLU A 380 13.84 -4.58 -14.59
N VAL A 381 15.14 -4.83 -14.75
CA VAL A 381 15.86 -5.89 -14.03
C VAL A 381 16.12 -5.47 -12.58
N ALA A 382 16.47 -4.21 -12.35
CA ALA A 382 16.72 -3.69 -11.01
C ALA A 382 15.47 -3.76 -10.11
N ASP A 383 14.28 -3.45 -10.63
CA ASP A 383 13.02 -3.58 -9.88
C ASP A 383 12.62 -5.05 -9.66
N ALA A 384 12.82 -5.91 -10.65
CA ALA A 384 12.60 -7.35 -10.48
C ALA A 384 13.52 -7.95 -9.40
N LEU A 385 14.78 -7.53 -9.34
CA LEU A 385 15.71 -7.86 -8.25
C LEU A 385 15.25 -7.28 -6.90
N LYS A 386 14.76 -6.03 -6.86
CA LYS A 386 14.22 -5.39 -5.64
C LYS A 386 13.05 -6.21 -5.07
N LYS A 387 12.05 -6.52 -5.90
CA LYS A 387 10.90 -7.37 -5.52
C LYS A 387 11.34 -8.78 -5.09
N TRP A 388 12.33 -9.37 -5.76
CA TRP A 388 12.83 -10.71 -5.39
C TRP A 388 13.58 -10.71 -4.05
N ALA A 389 14.36 -9.68 -3.77
CA ALA A 389 15.03 -9.50 -2.49
C ALA A 389 14.02 -9.39 -1.32
N MET A 390 12.88 -8.71 -1.54
CA MET A 390 11.78 -8.64 -0.57
C MET A 390 11.17 -10.02 -0.30
N CYS A 391 10.98 -10.88 -1.32
CA CYS A 391 10.50 -12.24 -1.10
C CYS A 391 11.49 -13.12 -0.29
N HIS A 392 12.81 -12.90 -0.41
CA HIS A 392 13.78 -13.51 0.49
C HIS A 392 13.71 -12.93 1.93
N GLU A 393 13.38 -11.64 2.08
CA GLU A 393 13.19 -11.01 3.39
C GLU A 393 11.94 -11.51 4.13
N ASP A 394 10.83 -11.73 3.41
CA ASP A 394 9.61 -12.37 3.93
C ASP A 394 9.86 -13.82 4.41
N LEU A 395 10.85 -14.49 3.82
CA LEU A 395 11.29 -15.84 4.17
C LEU A 395 12.37 -15.87 5.26
N ASP A 396 12.70 -14.72 5.88
CA ASP A 396 13.79 -14.50 6.85
C ASP A 396 15.20 -14.85 6.33
N ASP A 397 15.36 -15.00 5.00
CA ASP A 397 16.65 -15.17 4.33
C ASP A 397 17.31 -13.80 4.07
N LEU A 398 17.59 -13.11 5.19
CA LEU A 398 18.24 -11.79 5.21
C LEU A 398 19.60 -11.79 4.49
N SER A 399 20.23 -12.96 4.32
CA SER A 399 21.52 -13.09 3.64
C SER A 399 21.39 -12.97 2.12
N ASN A 400 20.45 -13.70 1.51
CA ASN A 400 20.21 -13.57 0.07
C ASN A 400 19.41 -12.31 -0.26
N ALA A 401 18.48 -11.88 0.60
CA ALA A 401 17.82 -10.58 0.48
C ALA A 401 18.86 -9.45 0.37
N LEU A 402 19.84 -9.38 1.29
CA LEU A 402 20.91 -8.38 1.23
C LEU A 402 21.81 -8.53 -0.02
N LYS A 403 22.08 -9.75 -0.50
CA LYS A 403 22.87 -9.95 -1.73
C LYS A 403 22.13 -9.40 -2.97
N ILE A 404 20.86 -9.76 -3.12
CA ILE A 404 20.03 -9.40 -4.27
C ILE A 404 19.70 -7.89 -4.24
N MET A 405 19.36 -7.34 -3.07
CA MET A 405 19.09 -5.90 -2.88
C MET A 405 20.33 -5.05 -3.22
N LYS A 406 21.55 -5.52 -2.90
CA LYS A 406 22.79 -4.85 -3.33
C LYS A 406 22.99 -4.84 -4.85
N GLN A 407 22.59 -5.90 -5.56
CA GLN A 407 22.69 -5.94 -7.03
C GLN A 407 21.65 -5.01 -7.67
N SER A 408 20.42 -5.00 -7.15
CA SER A 408 19.39 -4.00 -7.51
C SER A 408 19.90 -2.56 -7.31
N TYR A 409 20.49 -2.26 -6.14
CA TYR A 409 21.04 -0.93 -5.83
C TYR A 409 22.09 -0.49 -6.85
N VAL A 410 23.05 -1.35 -7.19
CA VAL A 410 24.11 -1.02 -8.16
C VAL A 410 23.54 -0.79 -9.56
N MET A 411 22.51 -1.54 -9.98
CA MET A 411 21.85 -1.30 -11.26
C MET A 411 21.10 0.04 -11.29
N PHE A 412 20.30 0.36 -10.27
CA PHE A 412 19.64 1.66 -10.18
C PHE A 412 20.64 2.83 -10.10
N HIS A 413 21.73 2.68 -9.34
CA HIS A 413 22.80 3.67 -9.26
C HIS A 413 23.50 3.88 -10.62
N ASP A 414 23.78 2.81 -11.38
CA ASP A 414 24.41 2.90 -12.70
C ASP A 414 23.50 3.50 -13.78
N VAL A 415 22.18 3.35 -13.65
CA VAL A 415 21.18 3.83 -14.64
C VAL A 415 20.66 5.23 -14.31
N GLU A 416 20.37 5.52 -13.04
CA GLU A 416 19.76 6.79 -12.58
C GLU A 416 20.75 7.76 -11.93
N GLY A 417 21.92 7.26 -11.49
CA GLY A 417 22.90 8.00 -10.69
C GLY A 417 22.63 7.91 -9.18
N SER A 418 23.55 8.49 -8.38
CA SER A 418 23.47 8.51 -6.91
C SER A 418 22.24 9.20 -6.33
N ASP A 419 21.63 10.09 -7.12
CA ASP A 419 20.51 10.92 -6.71
C ASP A 419 19.16 10.38 -7.24
N GLY A 420 19.18 9.23 -7.91
CA GLY A 420 18.00 8.50 -8.38
C GLY A 420 17.11 8.03 -7.23
N ILE A 421 15.79 8.02 -7.45
CA ILE A 421 14.81 7.68 -6.40
C ILE A 421 14.86 6.18 -6.10
N ASN A 422 14.92 5.33 -7.13
CA ASN A 422 14.99 3.87 -6.92
C ASN A 422 16.31 3.46 -6.25
N ALA A 423 17.41 4.16 -6.56
CA ALA A 423 18.70 3.94 -5.90
C ALA A 423 18.63 4.30 -4.40
N GLU A 424 17.97 5.40 -4.04
CA GLU A 424 17.75 5.80 -2.64
C GLU A 424 16.84 4.82 -1.88
N GLU A 425 15.69 4.44 -2.45
CA GLU A 425 14.78 3.46 -1.85
C GLU A 425 15.49 2.14 -1.56
N THR A 426 16.21 1.61 -2.55
CA THR A 426 16.92 0.33 -2.43
C THR A 426 18.04 0.41 -1.39
N LEU A 427 18.69 1.57 -1.26
CA LEU A 427 19.70 1.82 -0.24
C LEU A 427 19.11 1.92 1.18
N GLU A 428 17.90 2.46 1.32
CA GLU A 428 17.17 2.48 2.59
C GLU A 428 16.79 1.06 3.05
N GLN A 429 16.34 0.21 2.12
CA GLN A 429 16.08 -1.21 2.41
C GLN A 429 17.36 -1.98 2.76
N ILE A 430 18.51 -1.69 2.12
CA ILE A 430 19.81 -2.22 2.53
C ILE A 430 20.14 -1.82 3.98
N GLY A 431 19.78 -0.60 4.39
CA GLY A 431 19.90 -0.15 5.78
C GLY A 431 19.02 -0.95 6.75
N PHE A 432 17.73 -1.15 6.42
CA PHE A 432 16.82 -1.96 7.24
C PHE A 432 17.26 -3.43 7.34
N LEU A 433 17.72 -4.04 6.25
CA LEU A 433 18.29 -5.38 6.25
C LEU A 433 19.53 -5.48 7.15
N TYR A 434 20.43 -4.48 7.13
CA TYR A 434 21.54 -4.42 8.08
C TYR A 434 21.08 -4.31 9.53
N SER A 435 20.03 -3.53 9.82
CA SER A 435 19.44 -3.43 11.17
C SER A 435 18.85 -4.76 11.63
N LYS A 436 18.04 -5.44 10.79
CA LYS A 436 17.51 -6.80 11.07
C LYS A 436 18.62 -7.82 11.32
N MET A 437 19.75 -7.72 10.62
CA MET A 437 20.94 -8.55 10.86
C MET A 437 21.78 -8.16 12.09
N GLY A 438 21.37 -7.16 12.90
CA GLY A 438 22.13 -6.67 14.05
C GLY A 438 23.43 -5.92 13.69
N ARG A 439 23.56 -5.42 12.45
CA ARG A 439 24.77 -4.79 11.89
C ARG A 439 24.69 -3.26 11.94
N ALA A 440 24.41 -2.70 13.11
CA ALA A 440 24.09 -1.28 13.32
C ALA A 440 25.06 -0.30 12.62
N GLU A 441 26.38 -0.50 12.72
CA GLU A 441 27.38 0.36 12.05
C GLU A 441 27.19 0.45 10.52
N LYS A 442 26.71 -0.63 9.88
CA LYS A 442 26.45 -0.69 8.43
C LYS A 442 25.09 -0.10 8.07
N ALA A 443 24.08 -0.29 8.92
CA ALA A 443 22.78 0.37 8.80
C ALA A 443 22.93 1.90 8.90
N ILE A 444 23.69 2.40 9.89
CA ILE A 444 24.00 3.83 10.04
C ILE A 444 24.62 4.38 8.76
N LYS A 445 25.63 3.72 8.18
CA LYS A 445 26.28 4.17 6.92
C LYS A 445 25.28 4.26 5.76
N ALA A 446 24.41 3.27 5.59
CA ALA A 446 23.37 3.29 4.56
C ALA A 446 22.37 4.43 4.78
N HIS A 447 21.75 4.53 5.97
CA HIS A 447 20.78 5.58 6.29
C HIS A 447 21.39 7.00 6.31
N THR A 448 22.68 7.15 6.64
CA THR A 448 23.42 8.42 6.50
C THR A 448 23.54 8.84 5.03
N SER A 449 23.77 7.90 4.12
CA SER A 449 23.79 8.18 2.69
C SER A 449 22.41 8.53 2.15
N VAL A 450 21.35 7.85 2.59
CA VAL A 450 19.94 8.20 2.26
C VAL A 450 19.61 9.61 2.75
N ALA A 451 20.02 9.97 3.96
CA ALA A 451 19.86 11.33 4.49
C ALA A 451 20.62 12.38 3.65
N LEU A 452 21.82 12.08 3.13
CA LEU A 452 22.54 12.97 2.20
C LEU A 452 21.76 13.16 0.89
N THR A 453 21.30 12.09 0.26
CA THR A 453 20.54 12.19 -1.01
C THR A 453 19.25 13.00 -0.83
N ARG A 454 18.50 12.75 0.26
CA ARG A 454 17.27 13.50 0.58
C ARG A 454 17.56 14.97 0.91
N LYS A 455 18.61 15.25 1.68
CA LYS A 455 19.07 16.64 1.93
C LYS A 455 19.41 17.36 0.63
N ASN A 456 20.11 16.70 -0.30
CA ASN A 456 20.46 17.28 -1.60
C ASN A 456 19.23 17.51 -2.50
N ARG A 457 18.25 16.59 -2.50
CA ARG A 457 17.06 16.67 -3.37
C ARG A 457 15.97 17.62 -2.83
N TYR A 458 15.72 17.63 -1.52
CA TYR A 458 14.59 18.32 -0.89
C TYR A 458 14.99 19.45 0.09
N GLY A 459 16.26 19.52 0.49
CA GLY A 459 16.79 20.56 1.40
C GLY A 459 16.63 20.26 2.90
N ASP A 460 17.32 21.07 3.71
CA ASP A 460 17.58 20.87 5.15
C ASP A 460 16.34 20.82 6.07
N GLN A 461 15.15 21.15 5.57
CA GLN A 461 13.91 21.23 6.36
C GLN A 461 12.78 20.37 5.76
N SER A 462 13.11 19.45 4.86
CA SER A 462 12.20 18.51 4.23
C SER A 462 11.70 17.41 5.17
N VAL A 463 10.54 16.84 4.84
CA VAL A 463 9.87 15.80 5.65
C VAL A 463 10.54 14.43 5.43
N GLU A 464 11.02 14.22 4.21
CA GLU A 464 11.81 13.09 3.75
C GLU A 464 13.14 13.00 4.51
N LEU A 465 13.81 14.13 4.72
CA LEU A 465 15.00 14.21 5.57
C LEU A 465 14.65 13.97 7.07
N ALA A 466 13.47 14.40 7.52
CA ALA A 466 12.99 14.15 8.89
C ALA A 466 12.80 12.65 9.16
N ALA A 467 12.21 11.90 8.22
CA ALA A 467 12.09 10.44 8.29
C ALA A 467 13.47 9.76 8.39
N SER A 468 14.41 10.22 7.57
CA SER A 468 15.80 9.73 7.57
C SER A 468 16.50 9.97 8.91
N TYR A 469 16.25 11.13 9.54
CA TYR A 469 16.75 11.45 10.89
C TYR A 469 16.07 10.62 11.99
N LEU A 470 14.80 10.23 11.84
CA LEU A 470 14.13 9.31 12.78
C LEU A 470 14.75 7.89 12.71
N ILE A 471 14.98 7.38 11.51
CA ILE A 471 15.61 6.07 11.27
C ILE A 471 17.06 6.06 11.78
N LEU A 472 17.86 7.09 11.45
CA LEU A 472 19.20 7.27 12.02
C LEU A 472 19.18 7.36 13.54
N GLY A 473 18.17 8.03 14.10
CA GLY A 473 17.91 8.09 15.53
C GLY A 473 17.89 6.70 16.17
N ARG A 474 17.08 5.78 15.61
CA ARG A 474 16.98 4.38 16.05
C ARG A 474 18.26 3.59 15.82
N ALA A 475 18.85 3.66 14.63
CA ALA A 475 20.11 2.96 14.34
C ALA A 475 21.26 3.36 15.30
N TYR A 476 21.33 4.63 15.71
CA TYR A 476 22.24 5.08 16.77
C TYR A 476 21.84 4.63 18.20
N MET A 477 20.58 4.32 18.47
CA MET A 477 20.17 3.68 19.74
C MET A 477 20.67 2.23 19.83
N ASP A 478 20.72 1.54 18.70
CA ASP A 478 21.12 0.13 18.60
C ASP A 478 22.65 -0.03 18.59
N ASP A 479 23.37 0.90 17.94
CA ASP A 479 24.82 1.12 18.07
C ASP A 479 25.24 1.59 19.49
N ASN A 480 24.29 1.78 20.41
CA ASN A 480 24.50 2.29 21.76
C ASN A 480 25.22 3.66 21.79
N ASN A 481 24.86 4.53 20.85
CA ASN A 481 25.44 5.85 20.60
C ASN A 481 24.40 6.96 20.83
N PRO A 482 23.90 7.12 22.06
CA PRO A 482 22.68 7.89 22.34
C PRO A 482 22.82 9.39 22.10
N GLU A 483 24.03 9.96 22.12
CA GLU A 483 24.24 11.39 21.84
C GLU A 483 23.97 11.73 20.38
N ARG A 484 24.42 10.89 19.44
CA ARG A 484 24.11 11.02 18.01
C ARG A 484 22.65 10.71 17.73
N GLY A 485 22.10 9.68 18.39
CA GLY A 485 20.67 9.35 18.31
C GLY A 485 19.78 10.53 18.72
N LEU A 486 20.07 11.17 19.86
CA LEU A 486 19.36 12.37 20.30
C LEU A 486 19.54 13.56 19.34
N LYS A 487 20.74 13.81 18.78
CA LYS A 487 20.90 14.92 17.81
C LYS A 487 20.15 14.66 16.50
N ALA A 488 20.07 13.41 16.03
CA ALA A 488 19.25 13.03 14.88
C ALA A 488 17.75 13.21 15.17
N LEU A 489 17.24 12.59 16.24
CA LEU A 489 15.82 12.64 16.58
C LEU A 489 15.30 14.06 16.85
N ASN A 490 16.10 14.93 17.49
CA ASN A 490 15.70 16.32 17.70
C ASN A 490 15.53 17.09 16.37
N ARG A 491 16.29 16.76 15.32
CA ARG A 491 16.14 17.37 14.00
C ARG A 491 14.89 16.87 13.27
N ALA A 492 14.62 15.56 13.34
CA ALA A 492 13.35 15.01 12.88
C ALA A 492 12.16 15.74 13.55
N MET A 493 12.22 15.91 14.87
CA MET A 493 11.21 16.66 15.65
C MET A 493 11.08 18.12 15.21
N THR A 494 12.18 18.83 14.90
CA THR A 494 12.12 20.21 14.38
C THR A 494 11.51 20.29 12.98
N CYS A 495 11.86 19.38 12.07
CA CYS A 495 11.33 19.35 10.71
C CYS A 495 9.84 18.99 10.68
N TYR A 496 9.45 17.90 11.37
CA TYR A 496 8.04 17.54 11.53
C TYR A 496 7.24 18.61 12.30
N GLY A 497 7.84 19.27 13.30
CA GLY A 497 7.22 20.39 14.01
C GLY A 497 6.79 21.50 13.05
N LYS A 498 7.71 21.98 12.21
CA LYS A 498 7.45 23.02 11.20
C LYS A 498 6.43 22.58 10.14
N ALA A 499 6.54 21.35 9.62
CA ALA A 499 5.60 20.85 8.63
C ALA A 499 4.14 20.90 9.15
N ASN A 500 3.94 20.57 10.44
CA ASN A 500 2.63 20.63 11.09
C ASN A 500 2.16 22.06 11.43
N GLU A 501 3.02 23.09 11.42
CA GLU A 501 2.60 24.49 11.51
C GLU A 501 1.88 24.95 10.23
N GLU A 502 2.29 24.43 9.06
CA GLU A 502 1.63 24.70 7.78
C GLU A 502 0.42 23.78 7.54
N ASN A 503 0.58 22.48 7.75
CA ASN A 503 -0.48 21.50 7.58
C ASN A 503 -0.25 20.25 8.45
N ASN A 504 -1.24 19.84 9.25
CA ASN A 504 -1.11 18.82 10.31
C ASN A 504 -1.04 17.36 9.78
N ASN A 505 -0.52 17.17 8.57
CA ASN A 505 -0.40 15.88 7.89
C ASN A 505 0.61 14.94 8.55
N HIS A 506 1.68 15.50 9.13
CA HIS A 506 2.86 14.76 9.60
C HIS A 506 2.89 14.63 11.13
N ILE A 507 1.71 14.59 11.73
CA ILE A 507 1.54 14.65 13.19
C ILE A 507 1.83 13.29 13.82
N ALA A 508 1.62 12.18 13.09
CA ALA A 508 1.92 10.83 13.56
C ALA A 508 3.45 10.64 13.75
N GLU A 509 4.22 11.08 12.77
CA GLU A 509 5.68 11.00 12.73
C GLU A 509 6.34 11.92 13.76
N LEU A 510 5.74 13.09 14.04
CA LEU A 510 6.15 13.94 15.16
C LEU A 510 5.95 13.22 16.50
N MET A 511 4.82 12.54 16.68
CA MET A 511 4.51 11.81 17.92
C MET A 511 5.38 10.56 18.08
N GLU A 512 5.67 9.83 17.00
CA GLU A 512 6.63 8.72 17.00
C GLU A 512 8.06 9.20 17.30
N THR A 513 8.48 10.34 16.74
CA THR A 513 9.78 10.94 17.05
C THR A 513 9.87 11.33 18.52
N LEU A 514 8.83 11.98 19.07
CA LEU A 514 8.76 12.30 20.50
C LEU A 514 8.81 11.03 21.37
N HIS A 515 8.11 9.97 21.00
CA HIS A 515 8.15 8.69 21.72
C HIS A 515 9.57 8.12 21.77
N THR A 516 10.22 8.06 20.61
CA THR A 516 11.60 7.54 20.44
C THR A 516 12.61 8.37 21.24
N ILE A 517 12.45 9.71 21.30
CA ILE A 517 13.25 10.58 22.19
C ILE A 517 12.99 10.26 23.67
N GLY A 518 11.75 9.97 24.06
CA GLY A 518 11.40 9.57 25.42
C GLY A 518 12.06 8.25 25.82
N GLU A 519 11.98 7.23 24.97
CA GLU A 519 12.64 5.93 25.15
C GLU A 519 14.16 6.05 25.26
N LEU A 520 14.79 6.88 24.43
CA LEU A 520 16.23 7.11 24.48
C LEU A 520 16.67 7.78 25.79
N HIS A 521 15.85 8.68 26.34
CA HIS A 521 16.05 9.21 27.70
C HIS A 521 15.85 8.14 28.79
N LEU A 522 14.95 7.16 28.60
CA LEU A 522 14.84 6.00 29.50
C LEU A 522 16.03 5.03 29.40
N LYS A 523 16.66 4.87 28.23
CA LYS A 523 17.85 4.04 27.99
C LYS A 523 19.10 4.69 28.61
N THR A 524 19.26 6.01 28.44
CA THR A 524 20.35 6.82 29.04
C THR A 524 20.17 7.15 30.53
N LYS A 525 19.09 6.65 31.17
CA LYS A 525 18.74 6.87 32.59
C LYS A 525 18.35 8.32 32.96
N ASP A 526 18.20 9.24 32.01
CA ASP A 526 17.64 10.58 32.24
C ASP A 526 16.11 10.55 32.27
N ALA A 527 15.56 9.85 33.26
CA ALA A 527 14.12 9.65 33.41
C ALA A 527 13.33 10.97 33.57
N LYS A 528 13.98 12.06 34.01
CA LYS A 528 13.35 13.39 34.11
C LYS A 528 13.09 14.01 32.74
N LYS A 529 14.05 13.93 31.81
CA LYS A 529 13.81 14.32 30.42
C LYS A 529 12.78 13.40 29.76
N ALA A 530 12.84 12.08 30.02
CA ALA A 530 11.85 11.14 29.50
C ALA A 530 10.41 11.53 29.89
N VAL A 531 10.15 11.82 31.18
CA VAL A 531 8.86 12.34 31.65
C VAL A 531 8.47 13.62 30.89
N LYS A 532 9.37 14.59 30.75
CA LYS A 532 9.08 15.84 30.02
C LYS A 532 8.72 15.59 28.55
N THR A 533 9.41 14.67 27.87
CA THR A 533 9.14 14.34 26.46
C THR A 533 7.82 13.59 26.28
N PHE A 534 7.55 12.55 27.06
CA PHE A 534 6.27 11.83 26.99
C PHE A 534 5.09 12.73 27.43
N GLN A 535 5.30 13.72 28.31
CA GLN A 535 4.29 14.75 28.60
C GLN A 535 4.04 15.67 27.39
N LYS A 536 5.08 16.06 26.61
CA LYS A 536 4.89 16.77 25.33
C LYS A 536 4.13 15.90 24.32
N GLU A 537 4.51 14.64 24.13
CA GLU A 537 3.82 13.68 23.25
C GLU A 537 2.33 13.52 23.60
N LYS A 538 2.02 13.31 24.89
CA LYS A 538 0.64 13.19 25.40
C LYS A 538 -0.20 14.42 25.09
N SER A 539 0.37 15.62 25.20
CA SER A 539 -0.30 16.87 24.85
C SER A 539 -0.54 17.02 23.35
N VAL A 540 0.39 16.55 22.50
CA VAL A 540 0.20 16.52 21.04
C VAL A 540 -0.90 15.53 20.65
N ARG A 541 -0.85 14.27 21.11
CA ARG A 541 -1.90 13.26 20.86
C ARG A 541 -3.28 13.79 21.26
N LYS A 542 -3.41 14.34 22.47
CA LYS A 542 -4.69 14.92 22.97
C LYS A 542 -5.19 16.14 22.19
N LYS A 543 -4.32 16.90 21.52
CA LYS A 543 -4.71 18.11 20.78
C LYS A 543 -5.12 17.82 19.34
N TYR A 544 -4.49 16.83 18.69
CA TYR A 544 -4.61 16.62 17.25
C TYR A 544 -5.27 15.31 16.83
N MET A 545 -5.45 14.34 17.73
CA MET A 545 -6.14 13.09 17.42
C MET A 545 -7.23 12.76 18.44
N GLU A 546 -8.49 12.95 18.06
CA GLU A 546 -9.65 12.52 18.87
C GLU A 546 -9.72 10.97 19.01
N TYR A 547 -9.11 10.23 18.08
CA TYR A 547 -9.30 8.79 17.92
C TYR A 547 -8.05 7.91 18.14
N ASP A 548 -6.84 8.48 18.30
CA ASP A 548 -5.63 7.71 18.65
C ASP A 548 -5.56 7.39 20.16
N GLN A 549 -6.54 6.64 20.62
CA GLN A 549 -6.64 6.23 22.01
C GLN A 549 -5.58 5.16 22.35
N LEU A 550 -5.17 4.33 21.38
CA LEU A 550 -4.13 3.30 21.59
C LEU A 550 -2.72 3.92 21.71
N GLY A 551 -2.37 4.91 20.88
CA GLY A 551 -1.13 5.67 21.04
C GLY A 551 -1.11 6.46 22.35
N ILE A 552 -2.25 7.03 22.77
CA ILE A 552 -2.39 7.64 24.10
C ILE A 552 -2.12 6.62 25.22
N ALA A 553 -2.62 5.38 25.10
CA ALA A 553 -2.36 4.30 26.06
C ALA A 553 -0.87 3.91 26.10
N ALA A 554 -0.19 3.84 24.96
CA ALA A 554 1.25 3.62 24.87
C ALA A 554 2.04 4.76 25.54
N THR A 555 1.70 6.02 25.28
CA THR A 555 2.33 7.17 25.97
C THR A 555 2.12 7.10 27.49
N TYR A 556 0.94 6.68 27.95
CA TYR A 556 0.67 6.46 29.38
C TYR A 556 1.48 5.32 29.99
N ALA A 557 1.65 4.20 29.30
CA ALA A 557 2.51 3.10 29.75
C ALA A 557 3.98 3.54 29.88
N SER A 558 4.49 4.26 28.88
CA SER A 558 5.85 4.82 28.88
C SER A 558 6.03 5.90 29.97
N LEU A 559 5.00 6.73 30.25
CA LEU A 559 4.97 7.63 31.42
C LEU A 559 5.02 6.86 32.74
N GLY A 560 4.32 5.73 32.87
CA GLY A 560 4.37 4.88 34.06
C GLY A 560 5.79 4.37 34.36
N VAL A 561 6.49 3.90 33.33
CA VAL A 561 7.90 3.49 33.42
C VAL A 561 8.82 4.68 33.75
N ALA A 562 8.58 5.84 33.14
CA ALA A 562 9.38 7.05 33.37
C ALA A 562 9.22 7.57 34.81
N HIS A 563 7.99 7.69 35.32
CA HIS A 563 7.70 8.09 36.69
C HIS A 563 8.24 7.06 37.71
N SER A 564 8.15 5.76 37.44
CA SER A 564 8.77 4.72 38.27
C SER A 564 10.29 4.90 38.39
N LYS A 565 11.00 5.10 37.26
CA LYS A 565 12.45 5.42 37.26
C LYS A 565 12.76 6.75 37.99
N CYS A 566 11.85 7.72 37.96
CA CYS A 566 11.93 8.96 38.76
C CYS A 566 11.58 8.80 40.25
N LYS A 567 11.19 7.61 40.72
CA LYS A 567 10.66 7.34 42.07
C LYS A 567 9.34 8.08 42.38
N GLN A 568 8.63 8.51 41.35
CA GLN A 568 7.29 9.08 41.39
C GLN A 568 6.26 7.96 41.41
N VAL A 569 6.11 7.33 42.58
CA VAL A 569 5.42 6.04 42.75
C VAL A 569 3.91 6.14 42.52
N ASP A 570 3.30 7.29 42.79
CA ASP A 570 1.84 7.44 42.68
C ASP A 570 1.44 7.90 41.26
N GLU A 571 2.18 8.85 40.68
CA GLU A 571 2.04 9.25 39.27
C GLU A 571 2.30 8.08 38.31
N ALA A 572 3.22 7.18 38.67
CA ALA A 572 3.45 5.93 37.93
C ALA A 572 2.23 5.00 37.95
N LYS A 573 1.56 4.83 39.10
CA LYS A 573 0.36 3.99 39.22
C LYS A 573 -0.78 4.56 38.38
N GLU A 574 -1.02 5.86 38.49
CA GLU A 574 -2.06 6.56 37.72
C GLU A 574 -1.84 6.36 36.21
N ALA A 575 -0.61 6.56 35.73
CA ALA A 575 -0.27 6.37 34.32
C ALA A 575 -0.44 4.91 33.85
N PHE A 576 -0.01 3.91 34.64
CA PHE A 576 -0.25 2.50 34.30
C PHE A 576 -1.74 2.12 34.33
N ILE A 577 -2.52 2.66 35.28
CA ILE A 577 -3.97 2.40 35.39
C ILE A 577 -4.72 2.99 34.19
N GLU A 578 -4.41 4.22 33.78
CA GLU A 578 -4.98 4.86 32.59
C GLU A 578 -4.68 4.03 31.32
N ALA A 579 -3.43 3.62 31.12
CA ALA A 579 -3.04 2.77 29.98
C ALA A 579 -3.83 1.45 29.95
N LEU A 580 -3.85 0.72 31.07
CA LEU A 580 -4.55 -0.57 31.16
C LEU A 580 -6.06 -0.42 30.95
N GLN A 581 -6.69 0.66 31.43
CA GLN A 581 -8.12 0.92 31.22
C GLN A 581 -8.49 1.27 29.77
N ILE A 582 -7.55 1.82 28.99
CA ILE A 582 -7.76 2.11 27.56
C ILE A 582 -7.56 0.83 26.75
N TYR A 583 -6.49 0.06 27.02
CA TYR A 583 -6.27 -1.23 26.35
C TYR A 583 -7.42 -2.22 26.60
N ASP A 584 -7.84 -2.45 27.85
CA ASP A 584 -8.93 -3.38 28.20
C ASP A 584 -10.28 -3.02 27.54
N ARG A 585 -10.46 -1.74 27.17
CA ARG A 585 -11.68 -1.21 26.54
C ARG A 585 -11.68 -1.30 25.01
N LEU A 586 -10.52 -1.18 24.37
CA LEU A 586 -10.41 -0.99 22.92
C LEU A 586 -9.78 -2.17 22.19
N ASP A 587 -8.74 -2.76 22.78
CA ASP A 587 -8.02 -3.92 22.22
C ASP A 587 -8.27 -5.21 23.02
N GLY A 588 -8.69 -5.06 24.27
CA GLY A 588 -8.82 -6.15 25.25
C GLY A 588 -7.47 -6.51 25.89
N ARG A 589 -7.39 -7.72 26.44
CA ARG A 589 -6.21 -8.19 27.21
C ARG A 589 -5.18 -8.90 26.33
N LYS A 590 -4.83 -8.27 25.20
CA LYS A 590 -3.80 -8.75 24.26
C LYS A 590 -2.39 -8.27 24.69
N THR A 591 -1.43 -8.35 23.77
CA THR A 591 0.00 -8.06 23.95
C THR A 591 0.26 -6.76 24.72
N SER A 592 -0.21 -5.61 24.25
CA SER A 592 0.11 -4.31 24.88
C SER A 592 -0.49 -4.14 26.28
N PHE A 593 -1.61 -4.80 26.58
CA PHE A 593 -2.13 -4.90 27.95
C PHE A 593 -1.20 -5.74 28.84
N ALA A 594 -0.75 -6.90 28.33
CA ALA A 594 0.16 -7.79 29.05
C ALA A 594 1.55 -7.17 29.28
N GLU A 595 2.11 -6.48 28.27
CA GLU A 595 3.35 -5.71 28.35
C GLU A 595 3.25 -4.59 29.38
N THR A 596 2.16 -3.81 29.33
CA THR A 596 1.90 -2.73 30.31
C THR A 596 1.76 -3.28 31.73
N LEU A 597 1.09 -4.43 31.89
CA LEU A 597 0.94 -5.11 33.19
C LEU A 597 2.27 -5.68 33.70
N TYR A 598 3.12 -6.22 32.83
CA TYR A 598 4.47 -6.68 33.15
C TYR A 598 5.39 -5.51 33.53
N ALA A 599 5.35 -4.40 32.78
CA ALA A 599 6.08 -3.17 33.09
C ALA A 599 5.66 -2.58 34.44
N CYS A 600 4.36 -2.54 34.73
CA CYS A 600 3.79 -2.17 36.03
C CYS A 600 4.28 -3.13 37.14
N GLY A 601 4.31 -4.43 36.88
CA GLY A 601 4.87 -5.45 37.78
C GLY A 601 6.34 -5.18 38.13
N LYS A 602 7.21 -4.98 37.13
CA LYS A 602 8.63 -4.65 37.32
C LYS A 602 8.82 -3.29 38.02
N ALA A 603 7.96 -2.32 37.73
CA ALA A 603 7.99 -0.97 38.31
C ALA A 603 7.66 -0.91 39.82
N PHE A 604 6.92 -1.88 40.35
CA PHE A 604 6.55 -1.96 41.77
C PHE A 604 7.06 -3.22 42.49
N GLN A 605 7.86 -4.05 41.82
CA GLN A 605 8.56 -5.17 42.44
C GLN A 605 9.52 -4.64 43.51
N LYS A 606 9.36 -5.11 44.76
CA LYS A 606 10.32 -4.80 45.82
C LYS A 606 11.68 -5.43 45.48
N PRO A 607 12.81 -4.72 45.64
CA PRO A 607 14.11 -5.38 45.70
C PRO A 607 14.11 -6.41 46.84
N GLN A 608 14.75 -7.55 46.62
CA GLN A 608 14.96 -8.61 47.60
C GLN A 608 16.22 -8.36 48.42
#